data_AF-A0A7G9WB77-F1
#
_entry.id   AF-A0A7G9WB77-F1
#
_cell.length_a   1.000
_cell.length_b   1.000
_cell.length_c   1.000
_cell.angle_alpha   90.00
_cell.angle_beta   90.00
_cell.angle_gamma   90.00
#
_symmetry.space_group_name_H-M   'P 1'
#
loop_
_entity.id
_entity.type
_entity.pdbx_description
1 polymer ?
#
loop_
_entity_poly.entity_id
_entity_poly.type
_entity_poly.pdbx_seq_one_letter_code
_entity_poly.pdbx_strand_id
1 'polypeptide(L)'
;MKVSIKESVKAYSSSKDNAIDIYRKYLGFLSKEYGIHVEIDFPPIPVSISFERIMYIAKYLQNPDHKVKDLADILWVSERTVLDDIAKLRGNTDDPLQVCGKKFIIEDMERRRGRVTMASTAHPIFLTGNLTQVIVTLKGLKSMSQDSAYRSYAIEMAKSIWTQLSDYAKERIIYVTTEMLPDEVEWYLSLGDKDENSFYSEYMCSNTEGAGCVIDCLKNRKSCCIEYQEDDNTVVFYEDCMVRDYDGKTFKVIYKGEKMELLSDNVLRSGYTIEELI
;
A
#
# COMPACT_ATOMS: atom_id res chain seq x y z
N MET A 1 3.04 37.97 10.44
CA MET A 1 1.75 37.37 10.78
C MET A 1 1.73 35.85 10.54
N LYS A 2 2.01 35.35 9.32
CA LYS A 2 2.06 33.90 9.00
C LYS A 2 2.85 33.05 10.02
N VAL A 3 4.11 33.41 10.26
CA VAL A 3 4.99 32.70 11.21
C VAL A 3 4.41 32.69 12.62
N SER A 4 3.92 33.84 13.10
CA SER A 4 3.33 33.97 14.45
C SER A 4 2.08 33.11 14.64
N ILE A 5 1.21 33.03 13.62
CA ILE A 5 0.02 32.17 13.64
C ILE A 5 0.45 30.70 13.77
N LYS A 6 1.39 30.27 12.92
CA LYS A 6 1.87 28.89 12.90
C LYS A 6 2.52 28.49 14.23
N GLU A 7 3.39 29.33 14.77
CA GLU A 7 4.04 29.06 16.07
C GLU A 7 3.03 29.08 17.23
N SER A 8 2.03 29.96 17.18
CA SER A 8 0.93 29.96 18.15
C SER A 8 0.14 28.65 18.12
N VAL A 9 -0.16 28.11 16.93
CA VAL A 9 -0.86 26.81 16.80
C VAL A 9 0.04 25.66 17.27
N LYS A 10 1.32 25.66 16.90
CA LYS A 10 2.29 24.63 17.34
C LYS A 10 2.38 24.56 18.87
N ALA A 11 2.39 25.71 19.53
CA ALA A 11 2.46 25.84 20.99
C ALA A 11 1.12 25.53 21.70
N TYR A 12 0.01 25.45 20.97
CA TYR A 12 -1.30 25.20 21.56
C TYR A 12 -1.40 23.74 22.04
N SER A 13 -1.65 23.57 23.34
CA SER A 13 -1.65 22.27 24.01
C SER A 13 -3.00 21.53 23.94
N SER A 14 -4.09 22.26 23.66
CA SER A 14 -5.42 21.68 23.44
C SER A 14 -5.59 21.26 21.98
N SER A 15 -6.83 21.20 21.47
CA SER A 15 -7.12 20.92 20.06
C SER A 15 -6.50 22.00 19.17
N LYS A 16 -5.45 21.64 18.43
CA LYS A 16 -4.80 22.51 17.44
C LYS A 16 -5.77 22.86 16.31
N ASP A 17 -6.70 21.96 15.99
CA ASP A 17 -7.73 22.18 14.97
C ASP A 17 -8.68 23.32 15.36
N ASN A 18 -9.05 23.44 16.64
CA ASN A 18 -9.84 24.58 17.11
C ASN A 18 -9.08 25.90 16.93
N ALA A 19 -7.78 25.93 17.23
CA ALA A 19 -6.95 27.11 17.03
C ALA A 19 -6.83 27.46 15.53
N ILE A 20 -6.63 26.46 14.66
CA ILE A 20 -6.62 26.61 13.20
C ILE A 20 -7.94 27.21 12.71
N ASP A 21 -9.09 26.70 13.18
CA ASP A 21 -10.41 27.19 12.81
C ASP A 21 -10.65 28.64 13.24
N ILE A 22 -10.20 29.01 14.44
CA ILE A 22 -10.25 30.40 14.92
C ILE A 22 -9.43 31.31 14.00
N TYR A 23 -8.20 30.92 13.66
CA TYR A 23 -7.35 31.70 12.76
C TYR A 23 -7.93 31.79 11.35
N ARG A 24 -8.51 30.71 10.80
CA ARG A 24 -9.22 30.76 9.51
C ARG A 24 -10.36 31.77 9.53
N LYS A 25 -11.20 31.75 10.57
CA LYS A 25 -12.31 32.71 10.75
C LYS A 25 -11.81 34.14 10.91
N TYR A 26 -10.77 34.34 11.71
CA TYR A 26 -10.17 35.65 11.94
C TYR A 26 -9.58 36.26 10.66
N LEU A 27 -8.82 35.48 9.88
CA LEU A 27 -8.27 35.94 8.60
C LEU A 27 -9.38 36.20 7.57
N GLY A 28 -10.44 35.39 7.57
CA GLY A 28 -11.64 35.66 6.76
C GLY A 28 -12.31 36.98 7.12
N PHE A 29 -12.41 37.29 8.42
CA PHE A 29 -12.92 38.57 8.91
C PHE A 29 -12.02 39.75 8.49
N LEU A 30 -10.69 39.63 8.66
CA LEU A 30 -9.74 40.67 8.24
C LEU A 30 -9.82 40.96 6.74
N SER A 31 -9.92 39.90 5.94
CA SER A 31 -10.07 40.00 4.49
C SER A 31 -11.38 40.69 4.10
N LYS A 32 -12.49 40.37 4.78
CA LYS A 32 -13.82 40.87 4.43
C LYS A 32 -14.05 42.32 4.88
N GLU A 33 -13.73 42.63 6.14
CA GLU A 33 -14.06 43.92 6.75
C GLU A 33 -12.97 44.98 6.51
N TYR A 34 -11.71 44.55 6.34
CA TYR A 34 -10.57 45.46 6.23
C TYR A 34 -9.78 45.30 4.93
N GLY A 35 -10.15 44.36 4.05
CA GLY A 35 -9.41 44.10 2.80
C GLY A 35 -7.99 43.57 3.02
N ILE A 36 -7.67 43.08 4.22
CA ILE A 36 -6.32 42.60 4.56
C ILE A 36 -6.22 41.12 4.18
N HIS A 37 -5.38 40.81 3.21
CA HIS A 37 -5.11 39.44 2.78
C HIS A 37 -3.79 38.93 3.38
N VAL A 38 -3.84 37.74 3.97
CA VAL A 38 -2.67 37.06 4.54
C VAL A 38 -2.52 35.72 3.82
N GLU A 39 -1.43 35.55 3.09
CA GLU A 39 -1.13 34.30 2.39
C GLU A 39 -0.63 33.25 3.38
N ILE A 40 -1.47 32.26 3.68
CA ILE A 40 -1.15 31.19 4.62
C ILE A 40 -1.77 29.86 4.18
N ASP A 41 -0.94 28.84 4.20
CA ASP A 41 -1.32 27.47 3.84
C ASP A 41 -1.56 26.71 5.13
N PHE A 42 -2.83 26.61 5.51
CA PHE A 42 -3.23 25.80 6.66
C PHE A 42 -2.98 24.32 6.40
N PRO A 43 -2.82 23.50 7.46
CA PRO A 43 -2.69 22.07 7.29
C PRO A 43 -3.85 21.49 6.46
N PRO A 44 -3.57 20.50 5.59
CA PRO A 44 -4.55 19.95 4.65
C PRO A 44 -5.55 18.99 5.30
N ILE A 45 -5.35 18.63 6.56
CA ILE A 45 -6.14 17.66 7.32
C ILE A 45 -6.34 18.14 8.76
N PRO A 46 -7.28 17.56 9.52
CA PRO A 46 -7.33 17.72 10.97
C PRO A 46 -6.06 17.15 11.63
N VAL A 47 -5.26 18.00 12.26
CA VAL A 47 -3.92 17.64 12.75
C VAL A 47 -3.93 17.09 14.18
N SER A 48 -5.01 17.32 14.93
CA SER A 48 -5.15 16.76 16.30
C SER A 48 -5.61 15.30 16.28
N ILE A 49 -6.13 14.81 15.14
CA ILE A 49 -6.51 13.41 14.96
C ILE A 49 -5.28 12.62 14.53
N SER A 50 -4.77 11.75 15.42
CA SER A 50 -3.55 10.97 15.14
C SER A 50 -3.70 10.08 13.91
N PHE A 51 -4.89 9.49 13.72
CA PHE A 51 -5.18 8.63 12.58
C PHE A 51 -5.01 9.36 11.25
N GLU A 52 -5.68 10.51 11.08
CA GLU A 52 -5.57 11.36 9.88
C GLU A 52 -4.12 11.76 9.60
N ARG A 53 -3.39 12.15 10.65
CA ARG A 53 -1.99 12.54 10.55
C ARG A 53 -1.11 11.40 10.06
N ILE A 54 -1.27 10.22 10.64
CA ILE A 54 -0.53 9.02 10.26
C ILE A 54 -0.85 8.61 8.80
N MET A 55 -2.12 8.63 8.40
CA MET A 55 -2.53 8.32 7.02
C MET A 55 -1.98 9.33 6.00
N TYR A 56 -1.99 10.61 6.35
CA TYR A 56 -1.37 11.64 5.53
C TYR A 56 0.14 11.40 5.37
N ILE A 57 0.84 11.06 6.46
CA ILE A 57 2.28 10.75 6.42
C ILE A 57 2.55 9.55 5.52
N ALA A 58 1.79 8.46 5.67
CA ALA A 58 1.93 7.26 4.82
C ALA A 58 1.78 7.61 3.34
N LYS A 59 0.76 8.39 2.97
CA LYS A 59 0.56 8.85 1.58
C LYS A 59 1.65 9.81 1.11
N TYR A 60 2.08 10.74 1.95
CA TYR A 60 3.08 11.74 1.61
C TYR A 60 4.44 11.10 1.30
N LEU A 61 4.85 10.10 2.07
CA LEU A 61 6.16 9.46 1.94
C LEU A 61 6.24 8.43 0.80
N GLN A 62 5.15 8.15 0.09
CA GLN A 62 5.18 7.34 -1.13
C GLN A 62 5.93 8.02 -2.28
N ASN A 63 5.97 9.36 -2.29
CA ASN A 63 6.77 10.07 -3.26
C ASN A 63 8.23 10.15 -2.77
N PRO A 64 9.22 9.56 -3.47
CA PRO A 64 10.61 9.55 -3.04
C PRO A 64 11.26 10.96 -3.00
N ASP A 65 10.66 11.97 -3.63
CA ASP A 65 11.13 13.35 -3.59
C ASP A 65 10.75 14.08 -2.30
N HIS A 66 9.73 13.59 -1.58
CA HIS A 66 9.25 14.18 -0.34
C HIS A 66 10.17 13.84 0.85
N LYS A 67 10.28 14.78 1.82
CA LYS A 67 11.15 14.62 2.98
C LYS A 67 10.37 14.69 4.28
N VAL A 68 10.73 13.84 5.23
CA VAL A 68 10.12 13.80 6.57
C VAL A 68 10.20 15.15 7.28
N LYS A 69 11.33 15.87 7.12
CA LYS A 69 11.54 17.18 7.77
C LYS A 69 10.50 18.24 7.37
N ASP A 70 9.85 18.09 6.22
CA ASP A 70 8.86 19.06 5.74
C ASP A 70 7.50 18.86 6.44
N LEU A 71 7.24 17.66 7.00
CA LEU A 71 5.95 17.29 7.59
C LEU A 71 5.58 18.13 8.82
N ALA A 72 6.54 18.45 9.69
CA ALA A 72 6.28 19.26 10.88
C ALA A 72 5.74 20.65 10.48
N ASP A 73 6.25 21.17 9.35
CA ASP A 73 5.86 22.45 8.82
C ASP A 73 4.59 22.43 7.97
N ILE A 74 4.27 21.31 7.32
CA ILE A 74 3.00 21.11 6.60
C ILE A 74 1.85 20.89 7.59
N LEU A 75 2.08 20.06 8.62
CA LEU A 75 1.06 19.63 9.57
C LEU A 75 0.98 20.51 10.82
N TRP A 76 1.85 21.52 10.94
CA TRP A 76 1.89 22.46 12.08
C TRP A 76 1.96 21.73 13.44
N VAL A 77 2.73 20.65 13.48
CA VAL A 77 3.02 19.88 14.70
C VAL A 77 4.52 19.93 15.00
N SER A 78 4.92 19.43 16.18
CA SER A 78 6.32 19.31 16.52
C SER A 78 7.00 18.20 15.72
N GLU A 79 8.31 18.31 15.48
CA GLU A 79 9.10 17.24 14.86
C GLU A 79 8.99 15.93 15.65
N ARG A 80 8.96 16.02 16.99
CA ARG A 80 8.75 14.86 17.87
C ARG A 80 7.44 14.14 17.55
N THR A 81 6.34 14.88 17.38
CA THR A 81 5.04 14.29 17.02
C THR A 81 5.12 13.53 15.69
N VAL A 82 5.77 14.11 14.68
CA VAL A 82 5.97 13.43 13.37
C VAL A 82 6.78 12.14 13.54
N LEU A 83 7.84 12.16 14.35
CA LEU A 83 8.65 10.97 14.60
C LEU A 83 7.88 9.88 15.34
N ASP A 84 7.05 10.26 16.31
CA ASP A 84 6.19 9.32 17.05
C ASP A 84 5.15 8.68 16.09
N ASP A 85 4.54 9.44 15.19
CA ASP A 85 3.63 8.91 14.17
C ASP A 85 4.31 7.95 13.20
N ILE A 86 5.53 8.28 12.76
CA ILE A 86 6.33 7.40 11.90
C ILE A 86 6.70 6.12 12.64
N ALA A 87 6.98 6.19 13.95
CA ALA A 87 7.25 4.99 14.75
C ALA A 87 6.03 4.06 14.80
N LYS A 88 4.81 4.61 14.96
CA LYS A 88 3.56 3.84 14.88
C LYS A 88 3.36 3.16 13.52
N LEU A 89 3.67 3.86 12.42
CA LEU A 89 3.64 3.29 11.06
C LEU A 89 4.63 2.15 10.86
N ARG A 90 5.75 2.16 11.59
CA ARG A 90 6.76 1.09 11.53
C ARG A 90 6.43 -0.10 12.42
N GLY A 91 5.36 -0.02 13.22
CA GLY A 91 5.11 -1.01 14.27
C GLY A 91 6.15 -0.98 15.40
N ASN A 92 7.00 0.04 15.47
CA ASN A 92 8.08 0.17 16.46
C ASN A 92 7.58 0.75 17.80
N THR A 93 6.35 0.43 18.17
CA THR A 93 5.66 0.96 19.35
C THR A 93 4.74 -0.10 19.92
N ASP A 94 4.47 -0.06 21.23
CA ASP A 94 3.50 -0.95 21.88
C ASP A 94 2.04 -0.72 21.42
N ASP A 95 1.79 0.40 20.74
CA ASP A 95 0.50 0.80 20.16
C ASP A 95 0.64 1.07 18.65
N PRO A 96 0.85 0.02 17.82
CA PRO A 96 0.94 0.18 16.38
C PRO A 96 -0.41 0.63 15.81
N LEU A 97 -0.39 1.30 14.66
CA LEU A 97 -1.64 1.65 14.01
C LEU A 97 -2.44 0.39 13.65
N GLN A 98 -3.72 0.36 13.97
CA GLN A 98 -4.64 -0.71 13.57
C GLN A 98 -5.84 -0.16 12.81
N VAL A 99 -6.29 -0.89 11.79
CA VAL A 99 -7.53 -0.64 11.07
C VAL A 99 -8.34 -1.92 11.01
N CYS A 100 -9.60 -1.87 11.45
CA CYS A 100 -10.48 -3.03 11.51
C CYS A 100 -9.86 -4.25 12.23
N GLY A 101 -9.11 -4.00 13.31
CA GLY A 101 -8.46 -5.05 14.11
C GLY A 101 -7.16 -5.60 13.50
N LYS A 102 -6.66 -5.00 12.42
CA LYS A 102 -5.45 -5.42 11.73
C LYS A 102 -4.35 -4.37 11.79
N LYS A 103 -3.12 -4.80 12.07
CA LYS A 103 -1.95 -3.90 12.15
C LYS A 103 -1.64 -3.33 10.77
N PHE A 104 -1.47 -2.01 10.68
CA PHE A 104 -0.99 -1.29 9.51
C PHE A 104 0.48 -0.94 9.72
N ILE A 105 1.38 -1.78 9.20
CA ILE A 105 2.83 -1.67 9.38
C ILE A 105 3.49 -1.53 8.01
N ILE A 106 4.47 -0.63 7.93
CA ILE A 106 5.32 -0.44 6.74
C ILE A 106 6.77 -0.70 7.16
N GLU A 107 7.23 -1.92 6.89
CA GLU A 107 8.52 -2.45 7.37
C GLU A 107 9.72 -1.81 6.62
N ASP A 108 9.61 -1.65 5.30
CA ASP A 108 10.74 -1.20 4.45
C ASP A 108 10.94 0.32 4.38
N MET A 109 10.94 1.00 5.52
CA MET A 109 11.29 2.43 5.57
C MET A 109 12.79 2.65 5.83
N GLU A 110 13.61 2.55 4.78
CA GLU A 110 15.03 2.88 4.86
C GLU A 110 15.26 4.39 4.98
N ARG A 111 16.13 4.80 5.92
CA ARG A 111 16.66 6.17 5.96
C ARG A 111 17.99 6.22 5.20
N ARG A 112 17.99 6.78 3.99
CA ARG A 112 19.25 7.11 3.27
C ARG A 112 19.38 8.62 3.12
N ARG A 113 20.46 9.21 3.66
CA ARG A 113 20.81 10.64 3.54
C ARG A 113 19.66 11.61 3.91
N GLY A 114 18.90 11.30 4.96
CA GLY A 114 17.77 12.13 5.42
C GLY A 114 16.50 12.02 4.57
N ARG A 115 16.46 11.13 3.58
CA ARG A 115 15.25 10.69 2.89
C ARG A 115 14.78 9.38 3.50
N VAL A 116 13.47 9.24 3.68
CA VAL A 116 12.84 7.95 3.95
C VAL A 116 12.35 7.43 2.62
N THR A 117 12.91 6.31 2.17
CA THR A 117 12.42 5.59 1.00
C THR A 117 11.62 4.40 1.51
N MET A 118 10.38 4.28 1.05
CA MET A 118 9.53 3.13 1.35
C MET A 118 9.72 2.14 0.17
N ALA A 119 10.29 0.95 0.41
CA ALA A 119 10.40 -0.03 -0.67
C ALA A 119 9.01 -0.56 -1.09
N SER A 120 8.06 -0.56 -0.16
CA SER A 120 6.65 -0.86 -0.39
C SER A 120 5.84 0.43 -0.58
N THR A 121 5.13 0.55 -1.70
CA THR A 121 4.16 1.64 -1.96
C THR A 121 2.82 1.38 -1.27
N ALA A 122 2.81 0.79 -0.07
CA ALA A 122 1.59 0.49 0.66
C ALA A 122 0.70 1.74 0.74
N HIS A 123 -0.50 1.67 0.16
CA HIS A 123 -1.41 2.79 0.06
C HIS A 123 -2.63 2.58 0.96
N PRO A 124 -2.94 3.52 1.86
CA PRO A 124 -4.13 3.42 2.70
C PRO A 124 -5.37 3.64 1.84
N ILE A 125 -6.00 2.56 1.38
CA ILE A 125 -7.32 2.56 0.75
C ILE A 125 -8.24 1.71 1.62
N PHE A 126 -9.24 2.34 2.22
CA PHE A 126 -10.26 1.67 3.01
C PHE A 126 -11.60 1.85 2.30
N LEU A 127 -12.13 0.75 1.75
CA LEU A 127 -13.37 0.78 0.97
C LEU A 127 -14.55 0.31 1.82
N THR A 128 -15.56 1.16 1.98
CA THR A 128 -16.85 0.78 2.57
C THR A 128 -17.78 0.26 1.47
N GLY A 129 -17.59 -0.98 1.05
CA GLY A 129 -18.46 -1.64 0.07
C GLY A 129 -19.73 -2.19 0.73
N ASN A 130 -20.87 -2.11 0.03
CA ASN A 130 -22.02 -2.93 0.41
C ASN A 130 -21.72 -4.41 0.16
N LEU A 131 -22.50 -5.32 0.76
CA LEU A 131 -22.20 -6.75 0.71
C LEU A 131 -22.13 -7.30 -0.74
N THR A 132 -22.97 -6.80 -1.64
CA THR A 132 -22.94 -7.20 -3.06
C THR A 132 -21.64 -6.77 -3.73
N GLN A 133 -21.16 -5.55 -3.47
CA GLN A 133 -19.87 -5.07 -3.98
C GLN A 133 -18.71 -5.92 -3.44
N VAL A 134 -18.76 -6.30 -2.17
CA VAL A 134 -17.76 -7.20 -1.56
C VAL A 134 -17.77 -8.57 -2.24
N ILE A 135 -18.94 -9.18 -2.44
CA ILE A 135 -19.07 -10.48 -3.11
C ILE A 135 -18.48 -10.43 -4.53
N VAL A 136 -18.87 -9.43 -5.32
CA VAL A 136 -18.38 -9.28 -6.70
C VAL A 136 -16.86 -9.04 -6.72
N THR A 137 -16.33 -8.26 -5.77
CA THR A 137 -14.89 -8.00 -5.65
C THR A 137 -14.14 -9.29 -5.33
N LEU A 138 -14.58 -10.08 -4.34
CA LEU A 138 -13.95 -11.35 -3.97
C LEU A 138 -14.00 -12.35 -5.14
N LYS A 139 -15.12 -12.43 -5.85
CA LYS A 139 -15.25 -13.29 -7.04
C LYS A 139 -14.31 -12.86 -8.16
N GLY A 140 -14.15 -11.55 -8.38
CA GLY A 140 -13.18 -11.00 -9.32
C GLY A 140 -11.74 -11.38 -8.95
N LEU A 141 -11.37 -11.23 -7.67
CA LEU A 141 -10.05 -11.62 -7.16
C LEU A 141 -9.81 -13.14 -7.29
N LYS A 142 -10.82 -13.98 -7.02
CA LYS A 142 -10.75 -15.43 -7.27
C LYS A 142 -10.47 -15.75 -8.75
N SER A 143 -11.12 -15.05 -9.66
CA SER A 143 -10.86 -15.23 -11.09
C SER A 143 -9.46 -14.77 -11.47
N MET A 144 -9.00 -13.63 -10.93
CA MET A 144 -7.65 -13.12 -11.17
C MET A 144 -6.57 -14.02 -10.58
N SER A 145 -6.86 -14.76 -9.50
CA SER A 145 -5.87 -15.63 -8.89
C SER A 145 -5.47 -16.83 -9.75
N GLN A 146 -6.22 -17.11 -10.82
CA GLN A 146 -5.89 -18.17 -11.77
C GLN A 146 -4.70 -17.77 -12.66
N ASP A 147 -4.53 -16.47 -12.91
CA ASP A 147 -3.40 -15.93 -13.66
C ASP A 147 -2.12 -16.00 -12.80
N SER A 148 -1.08 -16.66 -13.30
CA SER A 148 0.17 -16.87 -12.57
C SER A 148 0.88 -15.58 -12.20
N ALA A 149 0.72 -14.52 -12.99
CA ALA A 149 1.35 -13.22 -12.76
C ALA A 149 0.67 -12.44 -11.62
N TYR A 150 -0.63 -12.63 -11.42
CA TYR A 150 -1.42 -11.91 -10.42
C TYR A 150 -1.83 -12.75 -9.21
N ARG A 151 -1.60 -14.07 -9.25
CA ARG A 151 -2.08 -15.04 -8.26
C ARG A 151 -1.90 -14.57 -6.83
N SER A 152 -0.67 -14.31 -6.44
CA SER A 152 -0.29 -13.96 -5.07
C SER A 152 -0.92 -12.64 -4.64
N TYR A 153 -0.84 -11.60 -5.48
CA TYR A 153 -1.47 -10.31 -5.23
C TYR A 153 -3.00 -10.42 -5.05
N ALA A 154 -3.67 -11.22 -5.88
CA ALA A 154 -5.11 -11.39 -5.83
C ALA A 154 -5.57 -12.13 -4.57
N ILE A 155 -4.86 -13.20 -4.19
CA ILE A 155 -5.15 -13.99 -2.97
C ILE A 155 -4.93 -13.13 -1.73
N GLU A 156 -3.80 -12.42 -1.64
CA GLU A 156 -3.50 -11.61 -0.46
C GLU A 156 -4.45 -10.41 -0.30
N MET A 157 -4.87 -9.80 -1.41
CA MET A 157 -5.93 -8.79 -1.37
C MET A 157 -7.28 -9.39 -0.91
N ALA A 158 -7.63 -10.59 -1.38
CA ALA A 158 -8.87 -11.25 -0.97
C ALA A 158 -8.87 -11.59 0.52
N LYS A 159 -7.76 -12.11 1.06
CA LYS A 159 -7.57 -12.33 2.50
C LYS A 159 -7.67 -11.02 3.28
N SER A 160 -7.04 -9.94 2.81
CA SER A 160 -7.11 -8.63 3.44
C SER A 160 -8.55 -8.10 3.51
N ILE A 161 -9.34 -8.25 2.45
CA ILE A 161 -10.78 -7.92 2.48
C ILE A 161 -11.52 -8.83 3.46
N TRP A 162 -11.36 -10.15 3.34
CA TRP A 162 -12.09 -11.15 4.13
C TRP A 162 -11.89 -10.96 5.62
N THR A 163 -10.66 -10.66 6.04
CA THR A 163 -10.32 -10.46 7.45
C THR A 163 -10.93 -9.20 8.07
N GLN A 164 -11.28 -8.20 7.26
CA GLN A 164 -11.96 -6.98 7.71
C GLN A 164 -13.49 -7.15 7.84
N LEU A 165 -14.04 -8.25 7.32
CA LEU A 165 -15.48 -8.52 7.36
C LEU A 165 -15.93 -9.00 8.74
N SER A 166 -17.13 -8.58 9.14
CA SER A 166 -17.82 -9.15 10.30
C SER A 166 -18.24 -10.59 10.04
N ASP A 167 -18.49 -11.34 11.12
CA ASP A 167 -18.97 -12.72 11.03
C ASP A 167 -20.28 -12.81 10.25
N TYR A 168 -21.20 -11.87 10.51
CA TYR A 168 -22.44 -11.75 9.72
C TYR A 168 -22.16 -11.60 8.22
N ALA A 169 -21.24 -10.71 7.83
CA ALA A 169 -20.94 -10.51 6.40
C ALA A 169 -20.36 -11.78 5.77
N LYS A 170 -19.45 -12.49 6.46
CA LYS A 170 -18.90 -13.77 6.01
C LYS A 170 -19.99 -14.83 5.83
N GLU A 171 -20.84 -15.03 6.84
CA GLU A 171 -21.97 -15.96 6.78
C GLU A 171 -22.91 -15.66 5.60
N ARG A 172 -23.21 -14.37 5.36
CA ARG A 172 -24.05 -13.97 4.24
C ARG A 172 -23.38 -14.19 2.89
N ILE A 173 -22.06 -13.97 2.77
CA ILE A 173 -21.32 -14.30 1.55
C ILE A 173 -21.41 -15.79 1.28
N ILE A 174 -21.09 -16.63 2.28
CA ILE A 174 -21.16 -18.09 2.16
C ILE A 174 -22.55 -18.54 1.73
N TYR A 175 -23.60 -18.03 2.39
CA TYR A 175 -24.98 -18.32 2.01
C TYR A 175 -25.28 -17.93 0.56
N VAL A 176 -24.89 -16.73 0.11
CA VAL A 176 -25.13 -16.28 -1.26
C VAL A 176 -24.36 -17.15 -2.27
N THR A 177 -23.10 -17.50 -1.99
CA THR A 177 -22.27 -18.33 -2.87
C THR A 177 -22.73 -19.78 -2.93
N THR A 178 -23.46 -20.26 -1.92
CA THR A 178 -24.05 -21.61 -1.92
C THR A 178 -25.42 -21.63 -2.61
N GLU A 179 -26.31 -20.70 -2.25
CA GLU A 179 -27.75 -20.82 -2.52
C GLU A 179 -28.26 -19.96 -3.69
N MET A 180 -27.56 -18.87 -4.01
CA MET A 180 -28.06 -17.85 -4.97
C MET A 180 -27.17 -17.68 -6.18
N LEU A 181 -25.85 -17.67 -5.96
CA LEU A 181 -24.82 -17.52 -6.98
C LEU A 181 -23.78 -18.63 -6.79
N PRO A 182 -24.11 -19.88 -7.18
CA PRO A 182 -23.25 -21.03 -6.97
C PRO A 182 -21.80 -20.77 -7.38
N ASP A 183 -20.89 -21.01 -6.44
CA ASP A 183 -19.43 -20.88 -6.58
C ASP A 183 -18.76 -21.91 -5.66
N GLU A 184 -17.46 -22.13 -5.80
CA GLU A 184 -16.69 -23.01 -4.92
C GLU A 184 -16.44 -22.29 -3.58
N VAL A 185 -17.21 -22.74 -2.57
CA VAL A 185 -17.28 -22.18 -1.22
C VAL A 185 -15.99 -22.41 -0.45
N GLU A 186 -15.29 -23.51 -0.69
CA GLU A 186 -14.01 -23.84 -0.04
C GLU A 186 -12.98 -22.72 -0.22
N TRP A 187 -12.98 -22.05 -1.39
CA TRP A 187 -12.09 -20.92 -1.65
C TRP A 187 -12.34 -19.74 -0.71
N TYR A 188 -13.59 -19.42 -0.38
CA TYR A 188 -13.90 -18.32 0.53
C TYR A 188 -13.56 -18.68 1.98
N LEU A 189 -13.73 -19.94 2.36
CA LEU A 189 -13.38 -20.43 3.69
C LEU A 189 -11.87 -20.41 3.92
N SER A 190 -11.05 -20.72 2.91
CA SER A 190 -9.60 -20.69 3.02
C SER A 190 -9.02 -19.27 3.20
N LEU A 191 -9.77 -18.21 2.85
CA LEU A 191 -9.35 -16.83 3.12
C LEU A 191 -9.29 -16.50 4.63
N GLY A 192 -9.87 -17.35 5.47
CA GLY A 192 -9.88 -17.19 6.93
C GLY A 192 -8.60 -17.61 7.64
N ASP A 193 -7.62 -18.16 6.92
CA ASP A 193 -6.36 -18.61 7.52
C ASP A 193 -5.62 -17.45 8.20
N LYS A 194 -5.12 -17.73 9.41
CA LYS A 194 -4.58 -16.71 10.32
C LYS A 194 -3.20 -16.25 9.85
N ASP A 195 -3.15 -15.08 9.23
CA ASP A 195 -1.97 -14.22 9.32
C ASP A 195 -2.23 -13.05 10.29
N GLU A 196 -1.26 -12.81 11.17
CA GLU A 196 -1.24 -11.68 12.09
C GLU A 196 -1.03 -10.35 11.36
N ASN A 197 -0.38 -10.41 10.19
CA ASN A 197 -0.19 -9.28 9.30
C ASN A 197 -1.36 -9.14 8.32
N SER A 198 -1.57 -7.93 7.82
CA SER A 198 -2.67 -7.66 6.86
C SER A 198 -2.24 -6.75 5.72
N PHE A 199 -0.96 -6.36 5.72
CA PHE A 199 -0.32 -5.59 4.69
C PHE A 199 0.99 -6.28 4.36
N TYR A 200 0.99 -6.97 3.21
CA TYR A 200 2.21 -7.51 2.63
C TYR A 200 2.83 -6.44 1.72
N SER A 201 4.15 -6.34 1.76
CA SER A 201 4.88 -5.53 0.77
C SER A 201 4.80 -6.20 -0.61
N GLU A 202 5.15 -5.47 -1.66
CA GLU A 202 5.23 -6.06 -3.01
C GLU A 202 6.21 -7.24 -3.05
N TYR A 203 7.30 -7.14 -2.28
CA TYR A 203 8.25 -8.23 -2.05
C TYR A 203 7.58 -9.44 -1.39
N MET A 204 6.79 -9.23 -0.34
CA MET A 204 6.08 -10.33 0.33
C MET A 204 4.97 -10.97 -0.52
N CYS A 205 4.42 -10.21 -1.49
CA CYS A 205 3.51 -10.74 -2.50
C CYS A 205 4.24 -11.35 -3.71
N SER A 206 5.56 -11.13 -3.83
CA SER A 206 6.43 -11.70 -4.86
C SER A 206 7.01 -13.01 -4.36
N ASN A 207 6.17 -14.04 -4.26
CA ASN A 207 6.65 -15.37 -3.97
C ASN A 207 7.51 -15.90 -5.13
N THR A 208 8.36 -16.88 -4.82
CA THR A 208 9.26 -17.45 -5.81
C THR A 208 8.56 -18.38 -6.80
N GLU A 209 7.30 -18.75 -6.55
CA GLU A 209 6.50 -19.57 -7.46
C GLU A 209 5.87 -18.74 -8.59
N GLY A 210 6.05 -19.20 -9.83
CA GLY A 210 5.47 -18.54 -11.01
C GLY A 210 6.08 -17.17 -11.30
N ALA A 211 5.29 -16.30 -11.89
CA ALA A 211 5.71 -14.98 -12.37
C ALA A 211 5.55 -13.84 -11.34
N GLY A 212 5.31 -14.15 -10.06
CA GLY A 212 5.01 -13.16 -9.02
C GLY A 212 6.07 -12.05 -8.90
N CYS A 213 7.35 -12.40 -8.88
CA CYS A 213 8.45 -11.43 -8.81
C CYS A 213 8.66 -10.66 -10.13
N VAL A 214 8.30 -11.25 -11.27
CA VAL A 214 8.46 -10.64 -12.60
C VAL A 214 7.64 -9.35 -12.71
N ILE A 215 6.43 -9.32 -12.14
CA ILE A 215 5.55 -8.15 -12.15
C ILE A 215 6.11 -7.00 -11.30
N ASP A 216 6.63 -7.29 -10.10
CA ASP A 216 7.32 -6.28 -9.29
C ASP A 216 8.52 -5.69 -10.05
N CYS A 217 9.30 -6.55 -10.69
CA CYS A 217 10.48 -6.13 -11.44
C CYS A 217 10.12 -5.28 -12.67
N LEU A 218 9.03 -5.61 -13.37
CA LEU A 218 8.47 -4.78 -14.43
C LEU A 218 8.05 -3.40 -13.90
N LYS A 219 7.24 -3.36 -12.84
CA LYS A 219 6.73 -2.12 -12.25
C LYS A 219 7.87 -1.20 -11.81
N ASN A 220 8.84 -1.75 -11.08
CA ASN A 220 9.90 -1.01 -10.42
C ASN A 220 11.20 -0.93 -11.22
N ARG A 221 11.22 -1.47 -12.46
CA ARG A 221 12.39 -1.51 -13.37
C ARG A 221 13.61 -2.17 -12.72
N LYS A 222 13.39 -3.23 -11.95
CA LYS A 222 14.44 -4.05 -11.33
C LYS A 222 14.85 -5.19 -12.28
N SER A 223 16.01 -5.78 -12.03
CA SER A 223 16.38 -7.07 -12.62
C SER A 223 15.78 -8.22 -11.81
N CYS A 224 15.50 -9.34 -12.47
CA CYS A 224 15.07 -10.59 -11.84
C CYS A 224 15.79 -11.80 -12.43
N CYS A 225 15.73 -12.90 -11.68
CA CYS A 225 16.03 -14.24 -12.13
C CYS A 225 14.72 -14.97 -12.46
N ILE A 226 14.70 -15.72 -13.56
CA ILE A 226 13.52 -16.44 -14.06
C ILE A 226 13.92 -17.89 -14.34
N GLU A 227 13.23 -18.83 -13.73
CA GLU A 227 13.24 -20.23 -14.12
C GLU A 227 12.08 -20.49 -15.08
N TYR A 228 12.39 -20.95 -16.28
CA TYR A 228 11.47 -21.03 -17.39
C TYR A 228 11.45 -22.41 -18.02
N GLN A 229 10.26 -22.87 -18.40
CA GLN A 229 10.06 -24.10 -19.15
C GLN A 229 9.91 -23.79 -20.65
N GLU A 230 10.87 -24.26 -21.44
CA GLU A 230 10.83 -24.17 -22.90
C GLU A 230 9.81 -25.16 -23.51
N ASP A 231 9.46 -24.96 -24.78
CA ASP A 231 8.48 -25.79 -25.50
C ASP A 231 8.85 -27.28 -25.56
N ASP A 232 10.13 -27.60 -25.43
CA ASP A 232 10.65 -28.97 -25.40
C ASP A 232 10.69 -29.59 -23.98
N ASN A 233 10.08 -28.92 -23.00
CA ASN A 233 10.13 -29.22 -21.56
C ASN A 233 11.51 -29.11 -20.91
N THR A 234 12.48 -28.49 -21.56
CA THR A 234 13.74 -28.16 -20.89
C THR A 234 13.54 -26.98 -19.95
N VAL A 235 14.24 -27.03 -18.81
CA VAL A 235 14.22 -25.95 -17.82
C VAL A 235 15.47 -25.09 -18.01
N VAL A 236 15.26 -23.80 -18.19
CA VAL A 236 16.31 -22.80 -18.41
C VAL A 236 16.25 -21.73 -17.32
N PHE A 237 17.43 -21.28 -16.87
CA PHE A 237 17.57 -20.19 -15.92
C PHE A 237 18.06 -18.93 -16.63
N TYR A 238 17.29 -17.86 -16.51
CA TYR A 238 17.63 -16.55 -17.02
C TYR A 238 17.96 -15.61 -15.86
N GLU A 239 19.23 -15.26 -15.73
CA GLU A 239 19.75 -14.33 -14.71
C GLU A 239 19.83 -12.90 -15.25
N ASP A 240 19.72 -11.91 -14.36
CA ASP A 240 19.81 -10.48 -14.68
C ASP A 240 18.86 -10.02 -15.80
N CYS A 241 17.65 -10.59 -15.83
CA CYS A 241 16.62 -10.25 -16.80
C CYS A 241 16.01 -8.88 -16.51
N MET A 242 15.86 -8.06 -17.55
CA MET A 242 15.13 -6.80 -17.47
C MET A 242 13.80 -6.89 -18.21
N VAL A 243 12.71 -6.96 -17.47
CA VAL A 243 11.34 -6.99 -18.01
C VAL A 243 10.96 -5.59 -18.51
N ARG A 244 10.47 -5.49 -19.74
CA ARG A 244 10.13 -4.21 -20.40
C ARG A 244 8.63 -3.99 -20.56
N ASP A 245 7.89 -5.06 -20.77
CA ASP A 245 6.48 -5.00 -21.12
C ASP A 245 5.78 -6.32 -20.79
N TYR A 246 4.46 -6.28 -20.61
CA TYR A 246 3.60 -7.44 -20.42
C TYR A 246 2.24 -7.18 -21.07
N ASP A 247 1.81 -8.07 -21.96
CA ASP A 247 0.54 -7.94 -22.71
C ASP A 247 -0.61 -8.76 -22.11
N GLY A 248 -0.41 -9.35 -20.93
CA GLY A 248 -1.36 -10.26 -20.29
C GLY A 248 -1.08 -11.74 -20.55
N LYS A 249 -0.12 -12.08 -21.42
CA LYS A 249 0.32 -13.47 -21.66
C LYS A 249 1.82 -13.62 -21.80
N THR A 250 2.48 -12.58 -22.29
CA THR A 250 3.87 -12.64 -22.70
C THR A 250 4.66 -11.50 -22.08
N PHE A 251 5.77 -11.83 -21.42
CA PHE A 251 6.75 -10.88 -20.95
C PHE A 251 7.75 -10.57 -22.06
N LYS A 252 7.96 -9.28 -22.36
CA LYS A 252 9.08 -8.85 -23.20
C LYS A 252 10.29 -8.58 -22.32
N VAL A 253 11.32 -9.39 -22.45
CA VAL A 253 12.49 -9.39 -21.56
C VAL A 253 13.74 -9.05 -22.36
N ILE A 254 14.67 -8.33 -21.72
CA ILE A 254 16.04 -8.18 -22.21
C ILE A 254 16.93 -9.09 -21.38
N TYR A 255 17.59 -10.05 -22.03
CA TYR A 255 18.56 -10.95 -21.42
C TYR A 255 19.87 -10.88 -22.20
N LYS A 256 21.00 -10.61 -21.52
CA LYS A 256 22.33 -10.44 -22.15
C LYS A 256 22.36 -9.46 -23.33
N GLY A 257 21.49 -8.45 -23.31
CA GLY A 257 21.36 -7.43 -24.36
C GLY A 257 20.44 -7.80 -25.52
N GLU A 258 19.95 -9.04 -25.58
CA GLU A 258 19.00 -9.50 -26.60
C GLU A 258 17.56 -9.38 -26.10
N LYS A 259 16.64 -9.12 -27.03
CA LYS A 259 15.21 -9.06 -26.74
C LYS A 259 14.59 -10.42 -26.96
N MET A 260 13.80 -10.88 -26.01
CA MET A 260 13.08 -12.14 -26.07
C MET A 260 11.67 -11.99 -25.50
N GLU A 261 10.84 -12.99 -25.80
CA GLU A 261 9.46 -13.09 -25.36
C GLU A 261 9.29 -14.39 -24.56
N LEU A 262 8.78 -14.28 -23.34
CA LEU A 262 8.55 -15.41 -22.43
C LEU A 262 7.07 -15.51 -22.10
N LEU A 263 6.47 -16.69 -22.23
CA LEU A 263 5.08 -16.92 -21.84
C LEU A 263 4.95 -16.94 -20.31
N SER A 264 3.98 -16.21 -19.74
CA SER A 264 3.82 -16.11 -18.28
C SER A 264 3.53 -17.45 -17.63
N ASP A 265 2.80 -18.34 -18.32
CA ASP A 265 2.41 -19.65 -17.81
C ASP A 265 3.58 -20.65 -17.79
N ASN A 266 4.64 -20.36 -18.55
CA ASN A 266 5.86 -21.19 -18.60
C ASN A 266 6.91 -20.75 -17.58
N VAL A 267 6.68 -19.65 -16.85
CA VAL A 267 7.54 -19.26 -15.73
C VAL A 267 7.23 -20.17 -14.55
N LEU A 268 8.21 -21.02 -14.19
CA LEU A 268 8.08 -21.94 -13.07
C LEU A 268 8.35 -21.24 -11.75
N ARG A 269 9.43 -20.45 -11.70
CA ARG A 269 9.84 -19.67 -10.54
C ARG A 269 10.44 -18.33 -10.94
N SER A 270 10.34 -17.32 -10.08
CA SER A 270 10.97 -16.01 -10.29
C SER A 270 11.46 -15.40 -8.98
N GLY A 271 12.59 -14.70 -9.01
CA GLY A 271 13.23 -14.15 -7.81
C GLY A 271 14.06 -12.91 -8.13
N TYR A 272 14.48 -12.18 -7.12
CA TYR A 272 15.40 -11.06 -7.26
C TYR A 272 16.84 -11.51 -7.46
N THR A 273 17.18 -12.68 -6.90
CA THR A 273 18.51 -13.30 -7.06
C THR A 273 18.37 -14.78 -7.41
N ILE A 274 19.45 -15.37 -7.90
CA ILE A 274 19.47 -16.80 -8.27
C ILE A 274 19.39 -17.68 -7.02
N GLU A 275 19.92 -17.23 -5.89
CA GLU A 275 19.85 -17.96 -4.62
C GLU A 275 18.42 -18.13 -4.10
N GLU A 276 17.52 -17.21 -4.44
CA GLU A 276 16.09 -17.35 -4.10
C GLU A 276 15.41 -18.47 -4.91
N LEU A 277 16.04 -18.93 -6.00
CA LEU A 277 15.54 -20.00 -6.87
C LEU A 277 16.18 -21.37 -6.60
N ILE A 278 17.14 -21.50 -5.69
CA ILE A 278 17.85 -22.76 -5.44
C ILE A 278 17.37 -23.43 -4.14
#